data_AF-A0A6L8HVS8-F1
#
_entry.id   AF-A0A6L8HVS8-F1
#
_cell.length_a   1.000
_cell.length_b   1.000
_cell.length_c   1.000
_cell.angle_alpha   90.00
_cell.angle_beta   90.00
_cell.angle_gamma   90.00
#
_symmetry.space_group_name_H-M   'P 1'
#
loop_
_entity.id
_entity.type
_entity.pdbx_description
1 polymer ?
#
loop_
_entity_poly.entity_id
_entity_poly.type
_entity_poly.pdbx_seq_one_letter_code
_entity_poly.pdbx_strand_id
1 'polypeptide(L)'
;MERDDGYLQIGEAAERSELTQRTLRYYEERGLLPPPTRMVGGFRLYSPADMERIERVKALKELLGFSLADIKEMLEAEDVRMQIRAEWNKNDEAEEKAKKVRIAREVTLRQIALLDQKVAKMEKMRVQLAERLEKHDEMLRRFTEAAPPVAAGDQAIG
;
A
#
# COMPACT_ATOMS: atom_id res chain seq x y z
N MET A 1 -20.13 -13.67 31.16
CA MET A 1 -19.55 -12.37 30.76
C MET A 1 -19.74 -12.29 29.26
N GLU A 2 -20.71 -11.48 28.84
CA GLU A 2 -21.05 -11.23 27.44
C GLU A 2 -19.83 -10.70 26.71
N ARG A 3 -19.33 -11.43 25.70
CA ARG A 3 -18.45 -10.87 24.68
C ARG A 3 -19.36 -10.32 23.58
N ASP A 4 -19.99 -9.18 23.84
CA ASP A 4 -20.78 -8.47 22.85
C ASP A 4 -20.04 -7.19 22.45
N ASP A 5 -20.08 -6.84 21.15
CA ASP A 5 -19.51 -5.66 20.46
C ASP A 5 -18.34 -5.87 19.47
N GLY A 6 -17.83 -7.09 19.26
CA GLY A 6 -16.86 -7.34 18.18
C GLY A 6 -15.49 -6.67 18.34
N TYR A 7 -15.17 -6.15 19.53
CA TYR A 7 -13.85 -5.64 19.88
C TYR A 7 -12.85 -6.78 20.14
N LEU A 8 -11.60 -6.59 19.71
CA LEU A 8 -10.51 -7.54 19.88
C LEU A 8 -9.42 -6.97 20.78
N GLN A 9 -8.84 -7.79 21.65
CA GLN A 9 -7.61 -7.43 22.33
C GLN A 9 -6.41 -7.44 21.36
N ILE A 10 -5.30 -6.79 21.73
CA ILE A 10 -4.12 -6.72 20.85
C ILE A 10 -3.57 -8.09 20.42
N GLY A 11 -3.70 -9.12 21.26
CA GLY A 11 -3.31 -10.48 20.90
C GLY A 11 -4.19 -11.05 19.79
N GLU A 12 -5.51 -10.94 19.95
CA GLU A 12 -6.49 -11.41 18.98
C GLU A 12 -6.44 -10.60 17.68
N ALA A 13 -6.25 -9.29 17.76
CA ALA A 13 -6.08 -8.41 16.60
C ALA A 13 -4.80 -8.75 15.82
N ALA A 14 -3.70 -9.01 16.52
CA ALA A 14 -2.43 -9.41 15.91
C ALA A 14 -2.57 -10.76 15.18
N GLU A 15 -3.16 -11.75 15.83
CA GLU A 15 -3.42 -13.06 15.23
C GLU A 15 -4.31 -12.95 13.98
N ARG A 16 -5.42 -12.22 14.08
CA ARG A 16 -6.38 -12.07 12.97
C ARG A 16 -5.81 -11.31 11.77
N SER A 17 -4.95 -10.33 11.99
CA SER A 17 -4.31 -9.55 10.92
C SER A 17 -3.01 -10.17 10.40
N GLU A 18 -2.57 -11.29 11.00
CA GLU A 18 -1.28 -11.93 10.75
C GLU A 18 -0.10 -10.97 10.99
N LEU A 19 -0.26 -10.05 11.93
CA LEU A 19 0.76 -9.09 12.35
C LEU A 19 1.28 -9.44 13.73
N THR A 20 2.43 -8.90 14.09
CA THR A 20 2.88 -8.98 15.48
C THR A 20 2.20 -7.89 16.31
N GLN A 21 1.99 -8.12 17.61
CA GLN A 21 1.54 -7.06 18.52
C GLN A 21 2.51 -5.86 18.52
N ARG A 22 3.80 -6.09 18.25
CA ARG A 22 4.81 -5.03 18.10
C ARG A 22 4.52 -4.16 16.88
N THR A 23 4.09 -4.76 15.77
CA THR A 23 3.68 -4.03 14.56
C THR A 23 2.45 -3.18 14.81
N LEU A 24 1.43 -3.71 15.51
CA LEU A 24 0.24 -2.93 15.86
C LEU A 24 0.59 -1.72 16.74
N ARG A 25 1.40 -1.91 17.79
CA ARG A 25 1.91 -0.80 18.62
C ARG A 25 2.70 0.21 17.79
N TYR A 26 3.51 -0.27 16.86
CA TYR A 26 4.27 0.61 15.97
C TYR A 26 3.36 1.43 15.03
N TYR A 27 2.27 0.85 14.53
CA TYR A 27 1.28 1.59 13.74
C TYR A 27 0.54 2.65 14.57
N GLU A 28 0.19 2.34 15.83
CA GLU A 28 -0.33 3.34 16.78
C GLU A 28 0.65 4.49 16.98
N GLU A 29 1.93 4.19 17.28
CA GLU A 29 2.98 5.18 17.52
C GLU A 29 3.23 6.09 16.31
N ARG A 30 2.98 5.59 15.09
CA ARG A 30 3.10 6.37 13.85
C ARG A 30 1.80 7.05 13.42
N GLY A 31 0.75 6.96 14.22
CA GLY A 31 -0.56 7.56 13.94
C GLY A 31 -1.26 6.94 12.73
N LEU A 32 -0.89 5.71 12.37
CA LEU A 32 -1.57 4.94 11.33
C LEU A 32 -2.84 4.27 11.84
N LEU A 33 -2.97 4.11 13.16
CA LEU A 33 -4.18 3.65 13.84
C LEU A 33 -4.61 4.73 14.85
N PRO A 34 -5.91 4.91 15.11
CA PRO A 34 -6.36 5.77 16.19
C PRO A 34 -5.84 5.24 17.54
N PRO A 35 -5.76 6.10 18.57
CA PRO A 35 -5.45 5.64 19.92
C PRO A 35 -6.45 4.54 20.34
N PRO A 36 -5.98 3.38 20.81
CA PRO A 36 -6.87 2.27 21.12
C PRO A 36 -7.75 2.61 22.32
N THR A 37 -9.02 2.23 22.22
CA THR A 37 -9.91 2.22 23.38
C THR A 37 -9.34 1.29 24.44
N ARG A 38 -9.40 1.69 25.72
CA ARG A 38 -8.88 0.89 26.83
C ARG A 38 -10.02 0.32 27.66
N MET A 39 -9.97 -0.98 27.94
CA MET A 39 -10.86 -1.58 28.96
C MET A 39 -10.50 -1.09 30.36
N VAL A 40 -11.47 -1.22 31.27
CA VAL A 40 -11.21 -1.20 32.72
C VAL A 40 -10.23 -2.35 33.02
N GLY A 41 -8.99 -1.99 33.37
CA GLY A 41 -7.86 -2.93 33.47
C GLY A 41 -6.68 -2.64 32.54
N GLY A 42 -6.80 -1.67 31.63
CA GLY A 42 -5.68 -1.11 30.85
C GLY A 42 -5.34 -1.81 29.54
N PHE A 43 -6.08 -2.87 29.17
CA PHE A 43 -5.90 -3.59 27.92
C PHE A 43 -6.40 -2.78 26.72
N ARG A 44 -5.65 -2.81 25.61
CA ARG A 44 -6.02 -2.19 24.33
C ARG A 44 -7.11 -3.01 23.65
N LEU A 45 -8.14 -2.33 23.17
CA LEU A 45 -9.20 -2.89 22.34
C LEU A 45 -9.17 -2.27 20.94
N TYR A 46 -9.42 -3.12 19.94
CA TYR A 46 -9.56 -2.77 18.54
C TYR A 46 -10.99 -3.05 18.12
N SER A 47 -11.69 -2.03 17.64
CA SER A 47 -13.03 -2.15 17.06
C SER A 47 -12.99 -2.85 15.70
N PRO A 48 -14.14 -3.26 15.15
CA PRO A 48 -14.23 -3.71 13.76
C PRO A 48 -13.66 -2.69 12.75
N ALA A 49 -13.87 -1.40 12.97
CA ALA A 49 -13.34 -0.34 12.12
C ALA A 49 -11.80 -0.23 12.20
N ASP A 50 -11.23 -0.46 13.40
CA ASP A 50 -9.78 -0.52 13.56
C ASP A 50 -9.19 -1.70 12.79
N MET A 51 -9.87 -2.84 12.77
CA MET A 51 -9.45 -4.01 12.00
C MET A 51 -9.48 -3.73 10.49
N GLU A 52 -10.53 -3.10 9.97
CA GLU A 52 -10.57 -2.68 8.56
C GLU A 52 -9.42 -1.72 8.22
N ARG A 53 -9.08 -0.80 9.13
CA ARG A 53 -7.95 0.11 8.98
C ARG A 53 -6.61 -0.64 8.99
N ILE A 54 -6.43 -1.63 9.87
CA ILE A 54 -5.23 -2.47 9.93
C ILE A 54 -5.02 -3.21 8.60
N GLU A 55 -6.07 -3.83 8.05
CA GLU A 55 -5.98 -4.52 6.76
C GLU A 55 -5.62 -3.56 5.62
N ARG A 56 -6.16 -2.34 5.63
CA ARG A 56 -5.78 -1.31 4.65
C ARG A 56 -4.32 -0.88 4.79
N VAL A 57 -3.83 -0.69 6.01
CA VAL A 57 -2.41 -0.39 6.28
C VAL A 57 -1.52 -1.51 5.74
N LYS A 58 -1.88 -2.78 6.00
CA LYS A 58 -1.16 -3.97 5.51
C LYS A 58 -1.09 -3.98 3.98
N ALA A 59 -2.24 -3.87 3.32
CA ALA A 59 -2.32 -3.84 1.86
C ALA A 59 -1.47 -2.72 1.23
N LEU A 60 -1.52 -1.50 1.78
CA LEU A 60 -0.71 -0.39 1.27
C LEU A 60 0.79 -0.57 1.58
N LYS A 61 1.14 -1.21 2.70
CA LYS A 61 2.55 -1.45 3.08
C LYS A 61 3.25 -2.45 2.17
N GLU A 62 2.50 -3.40 1.62
CA GLU A 62 2.97 -4.40 0.66
C GLU A 62 3.23 -3.80 -0.73
N LEU A 63 2.60 -2.67 -1.07
CA LEU A 63 2.85 -1.98 -2.33
C LEU A 63 4.26 -1.40 -2.39
N LEU A 64 5.01 -1.78 -3.42
CA LEU A 64 6.35 -1.28 -3.65
C LEU A 64 6.34 0.25 -3.81
N GLY A 65 7.25 0.92 -3.09
CA GLY A 65 7.40 2.39 -3.15
C GLY A 65 6.52 3.17 -2.17
N PHE A 66 5.66 2.51 -1.39
CA PHE A 66 4.92 3.13 -0.29
C PHE A 66 5.72 3.13 1.02
N SER A 67 5.97 4.34 1.54
CA SER A 67 6.46 4.58 2.89
C SER A 67 5.30 4.69 3.88
N LEU A 68 5.57 4.60 5.17
CA LEU A 68 4.53 4.82 6.20
C LEU A 68 3.93 6.23 6.13
N ALA A 69 4.69 7.23 5.67
CA ALA A 69 4.18 8.58 5.47
C ALA A 69 3.16 8.62 4.32
N ASP A 70 3.45 7.95 3.20
CA ASP A 70 2.52 7.82 2.08
C ASP A 70 1.24 7.10 2.53
N ILE A 71 1.37 6.04 3.32
CA ILE A 71 0.22 5.30 3.87
C ILE A 71 -0.61 6.21 4.77
N LYS A 72 0.02 7.01 5.64
CA LYS A 72 -0.68 7.96 6.50
C LYS A 72 -1.48 8.97 5.67
N GLU A 73 -0.90 9.53 4.63
CA GLU A 73 -1.58 10.46 3.72
C GLU A 73 -2.80 9.80 3.04
N MET A 74 -2.65 8.55 2.58
CA MET A 74 -3.77 7.79 2.01
C MET A 74 -4.90 7.59 3.03
N LEU A 75 -4.56 7.28 4.29
CA LEU A 75 -5.54 7.07 5.34
C LEU A 75 -6.23 8.36 5.78
N GLU A 76 -5.51 9.47 5.92
CA GLU A 76 -6.09 10.76 6.28
C GLU A 76 -7.10 11.26 5.22
N ALA A 77 -6.78 11.06 3.94
CA ALA A 77 -7.72 11.37 2.85
C ALA A 77 -8.99 10.49 2.89
N GLU A 78 -8.85 9.22 3.29
CA GLU A 78 -9.99 8.34 3.51
C GLU A 78 -10.82 8.79 4.73
N ASP A 79 -10.17 9.15 5.84
CA ASP A 79 -10.82 9.62 7.05
C ASP A 79 -11.68 10.86 6.77
N VAL A 80 -11.17 11.81 5.97
CA VAL A 80 -11.95 12.97 5.50
C VAL A 80 -13.17 12.56 4.68
N ARG A 81 -13.04 11.59 3.77
CA ARG A 81 -14.19 11.10 2.98
C ARG A 81 -15.23 10.43 3.86
N MET A 82 -14.81 9.60 4.81
CA MET A 82 -15.71 8.95 5.75
C MET A 82 -16.46 9.99 6.60
N GLN A 83 -15.76 11.02 7.07
CA GLN A 83 -16.39 12.12 7.82
C GLN A 83 -17.44 12.84 6.99
N ILE A 84 -17.12 13.21 5.75
CA ILE A 84 -18.08 13.86 4.84
C ILE A 84 -19.30 12.99 4.58
N ARG A 85 -19.10 11.67 4.45
CA ARG A 85 -20.19 10.71 4.27
C ARG A 85 -21.07 10.61 5.52
N ALA A 86 -20.47 10.61 6.71
CA ALA A 86 -21.20 10.56 7.98
C ALA A 86 -22.00 11.84 8.23
N GLU A 87 -21.45 13.00 7.87
CA GLU A 87 -22.10 14.31 7.97
C GLU A 87 -23.05 14.62 6.80
N TRP A 88 -23.21 13.70 5.85
CA TRP A 88 -24.05 13.94 4.69
C TRP A 88 -25.53 14.01 5.09
N ASN A 89 -26.16 15.13 4.75
CA ASN A 89 -27.57 15.34 5.00
C ASN A 89 -28.30 15.70 3.69
N LYS A 90 -29.30 14.88 3.33
CA LYS A 90 -30.09 15.08 2.11
C LYS A 90 -30.87 16.39 2.09
N ASN A 91 -31.12 17.00 3.25
CA ASN A 91 -31.87 18.24 3.39
C ASN A 91 -30.98 19.50 3.34
N ASP A 92 -29.65 19.35 3.31
CA ASP A 92 -28.73 20.49 3.21
C ASP A 92 -28.98 21.27 1.91
N GLU A 93 -28.73 22.58 1.96
CA GLU A 93 -28.76 23.45 0.78
C GLU A 93 -27.74 23.00 -0.27
N ALA A 94 -28.00 23.34 -1.53
CA ALA A 94 -27.15 22.93 -2.66
C ALA A 94 -25.69 23.41 -2.49
N GLU A 95 -25.48 24.61 -1.93
CA GLU A 95 -24.14 25.14 -1.71
C GLU A 95 -23.35 24.31 -0.69
N GLU A 96 -24.00 23.89 0.40
CA GLU A 96 -23.36 23.10 1.46
C GLU A 96 -23.01 21.70 0.98
N LYS A 97 -23.92 21.06 0.24
CA LYS A 97 -23.63 19.80 -0.46
C LYS A 97 -22.44 19.95 -1.41
N ALA A 98 -22.40 21.03 -2.19
CA ALA A 98 -21.30 21.28 -3.11
C ALA A 98 -19.96 21.49 -2.37
N LYS A 99 -19.95 22.14 -1.20
CA LYS A 99 -18.74 22.26 -0.34
C LYS A 99 -18.23 20.89 0.09
N LYS A 100 -19.11 20.05 0.65
CA LYS A 100 -18.78 18.67 1.05
C LYS A 100 -18.21 17.85 -0.11
N VAL A 101 -18.86 17.89 -1.28
CA VAL A 101 -18.38 17.18 -2.48
C VAL A 101 -17.04 17.71 -2.97
N ARG A 102 -16.80 19.03 -2.94
CA ARG A 102 -15.51 19.61 -3.34
C ARG A 102 -14.37 19.13 -2.45
N ILE A 103 -14.57 19.08 -1.13
CA ILE A 103 -13.56 18.58 -0.19
C ILE A 103 -13.27 17.10 -0.46
N ALA A 104 -14.32 16.27 -0.59
CA ALA A 104 -14.16 14.83 -0.89
C ALA A 104 -13.42 14.61 -2.22
N ARG A 105 -13.73 15.41 -3.24
CA ARG A 105 -13.03 15.40 -4.53
C ARG A 105 -11.57 15.79 -4.38
N GLU A 106 -11.26 16.84 -3.62
CA GLU A 106 -9.89 17.32 -3.44
C GLU A 106 -9.00 16.29 -2.76
N VAL A 107 -9.44 15.68 -1.67
CA VAL A 107 -8.64 14.64 -0.99
C VAL A 107 -8.46 13.40 -1.86
N THR A 108 -9.45 13.06 -2.69
CA THR A 108 -9.35 11.96 -3.65
C THR A 108 -8.34 12.27 -4.75
N LEU A 109 -8.30 13.51 -5.25
CA LEU A 109 -7.29 13.93 -6.22
C LEU A 109 -5.87 13.87 -5.64
N ARG A 110 -5.67 14.20 -4.36
CA ARG A 110 -4.36 14.07 -3.71
C ARG A 110 -3.89 12.61 -3.66
N GLN A 111 -4.78 11.67 -3.35
CA GLN A 111 -4.44 10.24 -3.39
C GLN A 111 -4.05 9.76 -4.79
N ILE A 112 -4.78 10.20 -5.83
CA ILE A 112 -4.42 9.89 -7.22
C ILE A 112 -3.04 10.47 -7.56
N ALA A 113 -2.78 11.73 -7.21
CA ALA A 113 -1.49 12.36 -7.48
C ALA A 113 -0.32 11.64 -6.79
N LEU A 114 -0.54 11.14 -5.56
CA LEU A 114 0.45 10.32 -4.86
C LEU A 114 0.71 9.01 -5.61
N LEU A 115 -0.33 8.30 -6.04
CA LEU A 115 -0.21 7.09 -6.84
C LEU A 115 0.51 7.35 -8.16
N ASP A 116 0.16 8.40 -8.88
CA ASP A 116 0.80 8.79 -10.14
C ASP A 116 2.29 9.06 -9.94
N GLN A 117 2.68 9.69 -8.83
CA GLN A 117 4.09 9.89 -8.50
C GLN A 117 4.83 8.55 -8.30
N LYS A 118 4.20 7.57 -7.65
CA LYS A 118 4.80 6.24 -7.46
C LYS A 118 4.88 5.49 -8.78
N VAL A 119 3.82 5.51 -9.60
CA VAL A 119 3.79 4.91 -10.93
C VAL A 119 4.90 5.49 -11.80
N ALA A 120 5.02 6.81 -11.91
CA ALA A 120 6.06 7.45 -12.72
C ALA A 120 7.49 7.05 -12.30
N LYS A 121 7.74 6.91 -10.99
CA LYS A 121 9.04 6.40 -10.48
C LYS A 121 9.29 4.95 -10.90
N MET A 122 8.27 4.09 -10.81
CA MET A 122 8.37 2.69 -11.23
C MET A 122 8.54 2.55 -12.75
N GLU A 123 7.86 3.37 -13.53
CA GLU A 123 8.03 3.40 -14.99
C GLU A 123 9.44 3.80 -15.37
N LYS A 124 10.02 4.81 -14.70
CA LYS A 124 11.42 5.17 -14.90
C LYS A 124 12.36 3.99 -14.60
N MET A 125 12.12 3.28 -13.49
CA MET A 125 12.92 2.10 -13.14
C MET A 125 12.78 0.98 -14.19
N ARG A 126 11.55 0.74 -14.69
CA ARG A 126 11.26 -0.24 -15.75
C ARG A 126 12.02 0.08 -17.03
N VAL A 127 12.00 1.33 -17.47
CA VAL A 127 12.73 1.80 -18.67
C VAL A 127 14.24 1.57 -18.52
N GLN A 128 14.82 1.93 -17.37
CA GLN A 128 16.25 1.71 -17.11
C GLN A 128 16.66 0.22 -17.14
N LEU A 129 15.77 -0.68 -16.69
CA LEU A 129 16.01 -2.12 -16.77
C LEU A 129 15.91 -2.64 -18.20
N ALA A 130 14.97 -2.12 -19.00
CA ALA A 130 14.84 -2.47 -20.41
C ALA A 130 16.09 -2.06 -21.22
N GLU A 131 16.60 -0.84 -21.03
CA GLU A 131 17.84 -0.38 -21.67
C GLU A 131 19.06 -1.24 -21.30
N ARG A 132 19.11 -1.73 -20.05
CA ARG A 132 20.17 -2.65 -19.63
C ARG A 132 20.07 -4.00 -20.34
N LEU A 133 18.84 -4.50 -20.53
CA LEU A 133 18.59 -5.75 -21.24
C LEU A 133 19.06 -5.66 -22.70
N GLU A 134 18.76 -4.56 -23.40
CA GLU A 134 19.23 -4.34 -24.78
C GLU A 134 20.76 -4.41 -24.90
N LYS A 135 21.48 -3.82 -23.94
CA LYS A 135 22.95 -3.91 -23.88
C LYS A 135 23.43 -5.33 -23.64
N HIS A 136 22.75 -6.10 -22.78
CA HIS A 136 23.08 -7.50 -22.58
C HIS A 136 22.89 -8.30 -23.88
N ASP A 137 21.80 -8.07 -24.60
CA ASP A 137 21.51 -8.76 -25.88
C ASP A 137 22.54 -8.41 -26.96
N GLU A 138 23.02 -7.16 -27.01
CA GLU A 138 24.09 -6.74 -27.91
C GLU A 138 25.42 -7.45 -27.57
N MET A 139 25.78 -7.51 -26.29
CA MET A 139 27.00 -8.22 -25.85
C MET A 139 26.93 -9.72 -26.16
N LEU A 140 25.78 -10.35 -25.93
CA LEU A 140 25.58 -11.76 -26.28
C LEU A 140 25.74 -12.00 -27.78
N ARG A 141 25.16 -11.13 -28.63
CA ARG A 141 25.35 -11.20 -30.09
C ARG A 141 26.83 -11.12 -30.46
N ARG A 142 27.56 -10.14 -29.91
CA ARG A 142 29.00 -10.00 -30.16
C ARG A 142 29.80 -11.25 -29.79
N PHE A 143 29.55 -11.86 -28.63
CA PHE A 143 30.28 -13.05 -28.20
C PHE A 143 29.87 -14.32 -28.93
N THR A 144 28.63 -14.40 -29.41
CA THR A 144 28.13 -15.56 -30.15
C THR A 144 28.53 -15.50 -31.63
N GLU A 145 28.54 -14.31 -32.23
CA GLU A 145 28.98 -14.08 -33.62
C GLU A 145 30.51 -14.08 -33.76
N ALA A 146 31.25 -13.80 -32.68
CA ALA A 146 32.72 -13.86 -32.66
C ALA A 146 33.28 -15.28 -32.39
N ALA A 147 32.42 -16.27 -32.10
CA ALA A 147 32.86 -17.66 -32.01
C ALA A 147 33.12 -18.20 -33.43
N PRO A 148 34.35 -18.65 -33.77
CA PRO A 148 34.57 -19.26 -35.07
C PRO A 148 33.68 -20.50 -35.20
N PRO A 149 33.23 -20.87 -36.43
CA PRO A 149 32.56 -22.15 -36.61
C PRO A 149 33.48 -23.21 -36.04
N VAL A 150 33.03 -23.93 -35.01
CA VAL A 150 33.72 -25.12 -34.52
C VAL A 150 33.83 -26.01 -35.74
N ALA A 151 35.04 -26.07 -36.31
CA ALA A 151 35.31 -26.90 -37.46
C ALA A 151 34.88 -28.30 -37.06
N ALA A 152 33.84 -28.81 -37.74
CA ALA A 152 33.45 -30.19 -37.63
C ALA A 152 34.69 -30.99 -38.02
N GLY A 153 35.37 -31.48 -37.00
CA GLY A 153 36.60 -32.25 -37.11
C GLY A 153 36.30 -33.49 -37.93
N ASP A 154 36.81 -33.44 -39.15
CA ASP A 154 37.05 -34.54 -40.05
C ASP A 154 37.49 -35.79 -39.25
N GLN A 155 36.60 -36.78 -39.19
CA GLN A 155 36.98 -38.17 -38.95
C GLN A 155 36.46 -39.00 -40.11
N ALA A 156 37.02 -38.73 -41.30
CA ALA A 156 37.19 -39.72 -42.34
C ALA A 156 38.57 -40.37 -42.19
N ILE A 157 38.73 -41.39 -41.34
CA ILE A 157 39.78 -42.41 -41.50
C ILE A 157 39.30 -43.74 -40.90
N GLY A 158 39.25 -44.80 -41.73
CA GLY A 158 39.32 -46.19 -41.28
C GLY A 158 38.34 -47.13 -41.95
#